data_AF-A0A397UDX4-F1
#
_entry.id   AF-A0A397UDX4-F1
#
_cell.length_a   1.000
_cell.length_b   1.000
_cell.length_c   1.000
_cell.angle_alpha   90.00
_cell.angle_beta   90.00
_cell.angle_gamma   90.00
#
_symmetry.space_group_name_H-M   'P 1'
#
loop_
_entity.id
_entity.type
_entity.pdbx_description
1 polymer ?
#
loop_
_entity_poly.entity_id
_entity_poly.type
_entity_poly.pdbx_seq_one_letter_code
_entity_poly.pdbx_strand_id
1 'polypeptide(L)'
;MKFFPDDVPYISYHCTHKERTSQCFLPNISYAFVEIPKFNKHKEQLKTTEDYWVHFLKEASNETEPPKEAPNDNYLIRTAKIDRSKEIVLKLSELGLPLDIIVNATGLLSLEITKLINQ
;
A
#
# COMPACT_ATOMS: atom_id res chain seq x y z
N MET A 1 28.05 -0.41 -1.79
CA MET A 1 27.95 0.60 -0.71
C MET A 1 26.82 0.14 0.20
N LYS A 2 27.04 0.15 1.52
CA LYS A 2 26.09 -0.31 2.54
C LYS A 2 25.76 0.89 3.41
N PHE A 3 24.49 1.22 3.50
CA PHE A 3 23.99 2.41 4.20
C PHE A 3 23.50 2.09 5.59
N PHE A 4 22.91 0.90 5.80
CA PHE A 4 22.36 0.51 7.09
C PHE A 4 23.11 -0.66 7.73
N PRO A 5 23.09 -0.75 9.07
CA PRO A 5 23.54 -1.93 9.83
C PRO A 5 22.93 -3.26 9.32
N ASP A 6 23.56 -4.40 9.64
CA ASP A 6 23.11 -5.73 9.14
C ASP A 6 21.76 -6.19 9.71
N ASP A 7 21.41 -5.71 10.90
CA ASP A 7 20.13 -5.97 11.55
C ASP A 7 18.97 -5.21 10.91
N VAL A 8 19.24 -4.20 10.08
CA VAL A 8 18.22 -3.51 9.28
C VAL A 8 17.88 -4.33 8.04
N PRO A 9 16.60 -4.68 7.81
CA PRO A 9 16.15 -5.42 6.63
C PRO A 9 16.51 -4.73 5.30
N TYR A 10 16.33 -5.45 4.19
CA TYR A 10 16.61 -4.91 2.85
C TYR A 10 15.73 -3.70 2.47
N ILE A 11 14.59 -3.50 3.14
CA ILE A 11 13.67 -2.38 2.97
C ILE A 11 13.44 -1.70 4.31
N SER A 12 13.57 -0.37 4.33
CA SER A 12 13.36 0.46 5.51
C SER A 12 12.40 1.60 5.18
N TYR A 13 11.33 1.76 5.97
CA TYR A 13 10.27 2.76 5.74
C TYR A 13 10.52 4.02 6.55
N HIS A 14 10.30 5.18 5.91
CA HIS A 14 10.58 6.48 6.50
C HIS A 14 9.46 7.48 6.22
N CYS A 15 9.33 8.43 7.13
CA CYS A 15 8.43 9.58 7.05
C CYS A 15 9.21 10.86 7.37
N THR A 16 8.73 11.98 6.85
CA THR A 16 9.39 13.29 7.06
C THR A 16 8.76 14.06 8.20
N HIS A 17 9.59 14.71 9.01
CA HIS A 17 9.15 15.62 10.07
C HIS A 17 10.05 16.85 10.09
N LYS A 18 9.48 18.02 10.41
CA LYS A 18 10.28 19.21 10.72
C LYS A 18 11.10 18.97 11.97
N GLU A 19 12.42 19.09 11.86
CA GLU A 19 13.37 18.84 12.95
C GLU A 19 12.99 19.56 14.27
N ARG A 20 12.62 20.85 14.20
CA ARG A 20 12.37 21.66 15.40
C ARG A 20 11.00 21.47 16.04
N THR A 21 9.98 21.17 15.22
CA THR A 21 8.59 21.13 15.68
C THR A 21 8.00 19.73 15.66
N SER A 22 8.75 18.74 15.15
CA SER A 22 8.28 17.40 14.82
C SER A 22 7.00 17.39 13.96
N GLN A 23 6.68 18.49 13.29
CA GLN A 23 5.47 18.60 12.48
C GLN A 23 5.69 17.94 11.11
N CYS A 24 4.79 17.04 10.73
CA CYS A 24 4.79 16.41 9.42
C CYS A 24 4.01 17.30 8.43
N PHE A 25 4.69 17.84 7.41
CA PHE A 25 4.04 18.67 6.38
C PHE A 25 3.45 17.83 5.23
N LEU A 26 3.94 16.60 5.07
CA LEU A 26 3.53 15.66 4.04
C LEU A 26 3.10 14.33 4.70
N PRO A 27 2.04 14.33 5.52
CA PRO A 27 1.63 13.14 6.31
C PRO A 27 1.23 11.95 5.44
N ASN A 28 0.85 12.21 4.18
CA ASN A 28 0.41 11.19 3.24
C ASN A 28 1.52 10.77 2.26
N ILE A 29 2.76 11.21 2.46
CA ILE A 29 3.91 10.79 1.67
C ILE A 29 4.84 10.00 2.58
N SER A 30 4.96 8.71 2.28
CA SER A 30 6.00 7.84 2.81
C SER A 30 6.99 7.47 1.71
N TYR A 31 8.19 7.09 2.12
CA TYR A 31 9.21 6.58 1.20
C TYR A 31 9.98 5.47 1.88
N ALA A 32 10.57 4.59 1.08
CA ALA A 32 11.40 3.50 1.59
C ALA A 32 12.79 3.57 0.97
N PHE A 33 13.81 3.26 1.77
CA PHE A 33 15.15 2.97 1.26
C PHE A 33 15.28 1.46 1.06
N VAL A 34 15.81 1.08 -0.10
CA VAL A 34 16.02 -0.31 -0.49
C VAL A 34 17.51 -0.56 -0.70
N GLU A 35 18.06 -1.52 0.03
CA GLU A 35 19.42 -2.01 -0.18
C GLU A 35 19.40 -3.30 -1.00
N ILE A 36 19.46 -3.15 -2.33
CA ILE A 36 19.46 -4.27 -3.29
C ILE A 36 20.45 -5.40 -2.92
N PRO A 37 21.68 -5.15 -2.44
CA PRO A 37 22.60 -6.21 -2.05
C PRO A 37 22.13 -7.10 -0.89
N LYS A 38 21.20 -6.61 -0.05
CA LYS A 38 20.60 -7.38 1.05
C LYS A 38 19.40 -8.23 0.59
N PHE A 39 18.90 -8.02 -0.63
CA PHE A 39 17.78 -8.75 -1.18
C PHE A 39 18.23 -10.10 -1.76
N ASN A 40 18.02 -11.16 -0.97
CA ASN A 40 18.45 -12.53 -1.28
C ASN A 40 17.32 -13.47 -1.67
N LYS A 41 16.10 -12.96 -1.87
CA LYS A 41 14.96 -13.78 -2.32
C LYS A 41 15.06 -14.05 -3.82
N HIS A 42 14.74 -15.28 -4.21
CA HIS A 42 14.59 -15.72 -5.60
C HIS A 42 13.12 -15.68 -6.05
N LYS A 43 12.86 -15.85 -7.35
CA LYS A 43 11.52 -15.74 -7.96
C LYS A 43 10.45 -16.58 -7.24
N GLU A 44 10.81 -17.78 -6.78
CA GLU A 44 9.92 -18.72 -6.09
C GLU A 44 9.60 -18.29 -4.64
N GLN A 45 10.37 -17.36 -4.08
CA GLN A 45 10.26 -16.88 -2.70
C GLN A 45 9.55 -15.52 -2.62
N LEU A 46 9.20 -14.90 -3.75
CA LEU A 46 8.50 -13.62 -3.80
C LEU A 46 7.05 -13.81 -3.36
N LYS A 47 6.61 -13.05 -2.36
CA LYS A 47 5.25 -13.16 -1.80
C LYS A 47 4.52 -11.83 -1.75
N THR A 48 5.24 -10.74 -1.49
CA THR A 48 4.66 -9.41 -1.31
C THR A 48 4.97 -8.51 -2.49
N THR A 49 4.17 -7.46 -2.71
CA THR A 49 4.38 -6.49 -3.78
C THR A 49 5.82 -5.93 -3.74
N GLU A 50 6.35 -5.64 -2.57
CA GLU A 50 7.72 -5.16 -2.38
C GLU A 50 8.77 -6.18 -2.84
N ASP A 51 8.56 -7.48 -2.59
CA ASP A 51 9.47 -8.51 -3.07
C ASP A 51 9.57 -8.51 -4.60
N TYR A 52 8.43 -8.39 -5.29
CA TYR A 52 8.40 -8.33 -6.77
C TYR A 52 9.06 -7.05 -7.30
N TRP A 53 8.78 -5.88 -6.71
CA TRP A 53 9.39 -4.62 -7.13
C TRP A 53 10.90 -4.59 -6.87
N VAL A 54 11.36 -5.08 -5.72
CA VAL A 54 12.81 -5.11 -5.41
C VAL A 54 13.54 -6.14 -6.26
N HIS A 55 12.94 -7.30 -6.53
CA HIS A 55 13.48 -8.26 -7.49
C HIS A 55 13.60 -7.64 -8.89
N PHE A 56 12.56 -6.97 -9.38
CA PHE A 56 12.58 -6.29 -10.67
C PHE A 56 13.69 -5.24 -10.74
N LEU A 57 13.83 -4.39 -9.71
CA LEU A 57 14.91 -3.40 -9.64
C LEU A 57 16.30 -4.02 -9.62
N LYS A 58 16.46 -5.19 -8.98
CA LYS A 58 17.70 -5.96 -8.98
C LYS A 58 18.05 -6.48 -10.37
N GLU A 59 17.06 -6.92 -11.13
CA GLU A 59 17.20 -7.47 -12.48
C GLU A 59 16.98 -6.42 -13.59
N ALA A 60 16.91 -5.12 -13.27
CA ALA A 60 16.59 -4.06 -14.23
C ALA A 60 17.59 -3.94 -15.40
N SER A 61 18.79 -4.50 -15.26
CA SER A 61 19.76 -4.63 -16.36
C SER A 61 19.36 -5.69 -17.40
N ASN A 62 18.52 -6.65 -17.02
CA ASN A 62 18.12 -7.84 -17.78
C ASN A 62 16.63 -7.83 -18.14
N GLU A 63 15.78 -7.18 -17.35
CA GLU A 63 14.32 -7.14 -17.49
C GLU A 63 13.84 -5.70 -17.76
N THR A 64 12.98 -5.50 -18.77
CA THR A 64 12.46 -4.17 -19.16
C THR A 64 11.04 -3.89 -18.67
N GLU A 65 10.34 -4.89 -18.14
CA GLU A 65 8.96 -4.80 -17.67
C GLU A 65 8.82 -5.43 -16.28
N PRO A 66 7.98 -4.88 -15.38
CA PRO A 66 7.74 -5.46 -14.07
C PRO A 66 7.09 -6.85 -14.18
N PRO A 67 7.34 -7.78 -13.22
CA PRO A 67 6.78 -9.12 -13.24
C PRO A 67 5.25 -9.13 -13.33
N LYS A 68 4.69 -9.92 -14.25
CA LYS A 68 3.23 -10.02 -14.46
C LYS A 68 2.52 -10.67 -13.26
N GLU A 69 3.28 -11.42 -12.46
CA GLU A 69 2.82 -12.10 -11.26
C GLU A 69 2.83 -11.19 -10.03
N ALA A 70 3.34 -9.95 -10.14
CA ALA A 70 3.28 -9.00 -9.05
C ALA A 70 1.83 -8.81 -8.59
N PRO A 71 1.56 -8.82 -7.26
CA PRO A 71 0.22 -8.60 -6.75
C PRO A 71 -0.33 -7.31 -7.31
N ASN A 72 -1.46 -7.42 -8.00
CA ASN A 72 -2.03 -6.34 -8.78
C ASN A 72 -2.36 -5.14 -7.87
N ASP A 73 -1.77 -3.97 -8.14
CA ASP A 73 -1.94 -2.70 -7.38
C ASP A 73 -3.40 -2.31 -7.16
N ASN A 74 -4.33 -2.90 -7.92
CA ASN A 74 -5.77 -2.86 -7.68
C ASN A 74 -6.16 -3.16 -6.23
N TYR A 75 -5.47 -4.05 -5.52
CA TYR A 75 -5.79 -4.33 -4.12
C TYR A 75 -5.44 -3.15 -3.20
N LEU A 76 -4.26 -2.54 -3.37
CA LEU A 76 -3.81 -1.39 -2.59
C LEU A 76 -4.67 -0.15 -2.89
N ILE A 77 -4.94 0.11 -4.17
CA ILE A 77 -5.82 1.21 -4.62
C ILE A 77 -7.25 1.00 -4.10
N ARG A 78 -7.78 -0.23 -4.15
CA ARG A 78 -9.11 -0.53 -3.57
C ARG A 78 -9.12 -0.35 -2.06
N THR A 79 -8.10 -0.83 -1.36
CA THR A 79 -8.02 -0.72 0.11
C THR A 79 -7.97 0.76 0.52
N ALA A 80 -7.13 1.56 -0.13
CA ALA A 80 -7.08 3.00 0.11
C ALA A 80 -8.43 3.71 -0.19
N LYS A 81 -9.15 3.28 -1.23
CA LYS A 81 -10.48 3.81 -1.55
C LYS A 81 -11.52 3.45 -0.49
N ILE A 82 -11.48 2.20 0.00
CA ILE A 82 -12.34 1.70 1.09
C ILE A 82 -12.07 2.50 2.37
N ASP A 83 -10.80 2.65 2.77
CA ASP A 83 -10.40 3.36 3.99
C ASP A 83 -10.86 4.82 3.96
N ARG A 84 -10.66 5.52 2.84
CA ARG A 84 -11.12 6.91 2.66
C ARG A 84 -12.64 7.06 2.77
N SER A 85 -13.39 6.03 2.36
CA SER A 85 -14.85 6.09 2.28
C SER A 85 -15.54 5.51 3.53
N LYS A 86 -14.79 4.87 4.44
CA LYS A 86 -15.32 4.12 5.59
C LYS A 86 -16.26 4.95 6.47
N GLU A 87 -15.84 6.14 6.88
CA GLU A 87 -16.68 6.99 7.74
C GLU A 87 -17.97 7.44 7.04
N ILE A 88 -17.91 7.68 5.73
CA ILE A 88 -19.08 8.07 4.93
C ILE A 88 -20.06 6.90 4.86
N VAL A 89 -19.57 5.69 4.57
CA VAL A 89 -20.39 4.47 4.54
C VAL A 89 -21.13 4.26 5.86
N LEU A 90 -20.42 4.36 6.99
CA LEU A 90 -21.01 4.17 8.32
C LEU A 90 -22.11 5.20 8.61
N LYS A 91 -21.83 6.49 8.37
CA LYS A 91 -22.81 7.57 8.60
C LYS A 91 -24.06 7.43 7.72
N LEU A 92 -23.89 7.12 6.43
CA LEU A 92 -25.03 6.95 5.53
C LEU A 92 -25.87 5.71 5.91
N SER A 93 -25.23 4.65 6.39
CA SER A 93 -25.91 3.47 6.91
C SER A 93 -26.69 3.75 8.19
N GLU A 94 -26.11 4.51 9.13
CA GLU A 94 -26.79 4.94 10.37
C GLU A 94 -28.03 5.80 10.08
N LEU A 95 -27.99 6.61 9.01
CA LEU A 95 -29.13 7.38 8.52
C LEU A 95 -30.19 6.52 7.80
N GLY A 96 -30.01 5.21 7.71
CA GLY A 96 -30.95 4.27 7.10
C GLY A 96 -31.05 4.41 5.58
N LEU A 97 -30.01 4.94 4.92
CA LEU A 97 -30.03 5.08 3.47
C LEU A 97 -29.93 3.72 2.78
N PRO A 98 -30.65 3.51 1.66
CA PRO A 98 -30.57 2.28 0.88
C PRO A 98 -29.15 1.98 0.37
N LEU A 99 -28.79 0.70 0.30
CA LEU A 99 -27.45 0.24 -0.08
C LEU A 99 -27.03 0.73 -1.48
N ASP A 100 -27.95 0.81 -2.43
CA ASP A 100 -27.71 1.33 -3.77
C ASP A 100 -27.33 2.82 -3.77
N ILE A 101 -27.91 3.62 -2.87
CA ILE A 101 -27.54 5.02 -2.67
C ILE A 101 -26.12 5.13 -2.11
N ILE A 102 -25.76 4.28 -1.14
CA ILE A 102 -24.42 4.26 -0.55
C ILE A 102 -23.36 3.82 -1.58
N VAL A 103 -23.68 2.83 -2.42
CA VAL A 103 -22.83 2.40 -3.55
C VAL A 103 -22.60 3.56 -4.51
N ASN A 104 -23.65 4.25 -4.93
CA ASN A 104 -23.54 5.38 -5.85
C ASN A 104 -22.74 6.55 -5.27
N ALA A 105 -22.93 6.85 -3.98
CA ALA A 105 -22.24 7.97 -3.31
C ALA A 105 -20.74 7.72 -3.11
N THR A 106 -20.34 6.47 -2.87
CA THR A 106 -18.96 6.11 -2.49
C THR A 106 -18.17 5.48 -3.64
N GLY A 107 -18.86 4.97 -4.66
CA GLY A 107 -18.27 4.19 -5.75
C GLY A 107 -17.61 2.89 -5.27
N LEU A 108 -17.99 2.39 -4.09
CA LEU A 108 -17.60 1.09 -3.57
C LEU A 108 -18.58 0.00 -4.02
N LEU A 109 -18.13 -1.24 -4.04
CA LEU A 109 -19.00 -2.39 -4.29
C LEU A 109 -19.86 -2.69 -3.07
N SER A 110 -21.05 -3.24 -3.31
CA SER A 110 -21.97 -3.65 -2.24
C SER A 110 -21.32 -4.58 -1.22
N LEU A 111 -20.51 -5.55 -1.66
CA LEU A 111 -19.80 -6.47 -0.77
C LEU A 111 -18.79 -5.75 0.15
N GLU A 112 -18.13 -4.71 -0.36
CA GLU A 112 -17.17 -3.91 0.43
C GLU A 112 -17.92 -3.13 1.51
N ILE A 113 -19.06 -2.53 1.16
CA ILE A 113 -19.93 -1.83 2.10
C ILE A 113 -20.49 -2.78 3.16
N THR A 114 -21.00 -3.95 2.77
CA THR A 114 -21.55 -4.94 3.71
C THR A 114 -20.50 -5.44 4.69
N LYS A 115 -19.23 -5.59 4.27
CA LYS A 115 -18.13 -5.93 5.19
C LYS A 115 -17.84 -4.81 6.18
N LEU A 116 -17.94 -3.55 5.78
CA LEU A 116 -17.72 -2.40 6.67
C LEU A 116 -18.84 -2.23 7.71
N ILE A 117 -20.08 -2.53 7.34
CA ILE A 117 -21.26 -2.38 8.23
C ILE A 117 -21.31 -3.50 9.27
N ASN A 118 -20.84 -4.71 8.93
CA ASN A 118 -20.91 -5.90 9.78
C ASN A 118 -19.61 -6.20 10.56
N GLN A 119 -18.67 -5.25 10.60
CA GLN A 119 -17.45 -5.30 11.40
C GLN A 119 -17.67 -4.65 12.77
#